data_AF-A0A2S5LR32-F1
#
_entry.id   AF-A0A2S5LR32-F1
#
_cell.length_a   1.000
_cell.length_b   1.000
_cell.length_c   1.000
_cell.angle_alpha   90.00
_cell.angle_beta   90.00
_cell.angle_gamma   90.00
#
_symmetry.space_group_name_H-M   'P 1'
#
loop_
_entity.id
_entity.type
_entity.pdbx_description
1 polymer ?
#
loop_
_entity_poly.entity_id
_entity_poly.type
_entity_poly.pdbx_seq_one_letter_code
_entity_poly.pdbx_strand_id
1 'polypeptide(L)'
;MESPARTLSSSLAEHVEAVCKHYLSNGRRCGNYWIVGDVNNNAGRSLYVRLKGPLSGKGARGKWTDGATDQHGDLLDLIREREGLTSFRDTLDEARRFLVAPRETTTESRGRNSGECDTIALARKIWAASQPIIGTKAEAYLRSRKITADLSHAPLRYHPALIYRESRDGLSRRLPALVAAVTDNNDEITGIHRTFFDPARNVKANVESPRRSLGAIRGNGVRFGPIDEFAIIGEGIETVLSLKSAFPN
;
A
#
# COMPACT_ATOMS: atom_id res chain seq x y z
N MET A 1 -17.75 -34.02 -4.64
CA MET A 1 -18.20 -33.20 -5.79
C MET A 1 -17.96 -31.74 -5.44
N GLU A 2 -17.04 -31.07 -6.12
CA GLU A 2 -16.85 -29.62 -5.93
C GLU A 2 -18.06 -28.87 -6.51
N SER A 3 -18.55 -27.85 -5.78
CA SER A 3 -19.65 -27.02 -6.27
C SER A 3 -19.22 -26.27 -7.54
N PRO A 4 -20.06 -26.21 -8.59
CA PRO A 4 -19.77 -25.47 -9.83
C PRO A 4 -19.33 -24.02 -9.59
N ALA A 5 -19.87 -23.37 -8.56
CA ALA A 5 -19.53 -22.02 -8.16
C ALA A 5 -18.10 -21.90 -7.62
N ARG A 6 -17.60 -22.94 -6.93
CA ARG A 6 -16.26 -22.96 -6.35
C ARG A 6 -15.19 -23.15 -7.43
N THR A 7 -15.49 -23.98 -8.43
CA THR A 7 -14.63 -24.13 -9.62
C THR A 7 -14.58 -22.81 -10.41
N LEU A 8 -15.74 -22.18 -10.65
CA LEU A 8 -15.81 -20.88 -11.33
C LEU A 8 -15.08 -19.77 -10.58
N SER A 9 -15.27 -19.67 -9.27
CA SER A 9 -14.55 -18.71 -8.42
C SER A 9 -13.04 -18.94 -8.49
N SER A 10 -12.58 -20.19 -8.49
CA SER A 10 -11.16 -20.54 -8.63
C SER A 10 -10.61 -20.14 -10.01
N SER A 11 -11.34 -20.42 -11.09
CA SER A 11 -10.96 -20.02 -12.46
C SER A 11 -10.96 -18.50 -12.66
N LEU A 12 -11.88 -17.77 -12.02
CA LEU A 12 -11.85 -16.31 -11.97
C LEU A 12 -10.64 -15.81 -11.17
N ALA A 13 -10.33 -16.47 -10.05
CA ALA A 13 -9.20 -16.13 -9.20
C ALA A 13 -7.85 -16.32 -9.92
N GLU A 14 -7.69 -17.36 -10.75
CA GLU A 14 -6.54 -17.53 -11.64
C GLU A 14 -6.33 -16.32 -12.57
N HIS A 15 -7.44 -15.73 -13.02
CA HIS A 15 -7.46 -14.59 -13.95
C HIS A 15 -7.86 -13.27 -13.29
N VAL A 16 -7.65 -13.13 -11.98
CA VAL A 16 -8.16 -12.01 -11.17
C VAL A 16 -7.77 -10.64 -11.72
N GLU A 17 -6.56 -10.50 -12.27
CA GLU A 17 -6.14 -9.22 -12.87
C GLU A 17 -6.91 -8.89 -14.15
N ALA A 18 -7.23 -9.89 -14.97
CA ALA A 18 -8.06 -9.69 -16.16
C ALA A 18 -9.51 -9.32 -15.76
N VAL A 19 -10.06 -9.98 -14.73
CA VAL A 19 -11.38 -9.63 -14.16
C VAL A 19 -11.39 -8.16 -13.71
N CYS A 20 -10.36 -7.75 -12.97
CA CYS A 20 -10.24 -6.37 -12.51
C CYS A 20 -10.11 -5.37 -13.67
N LYS A 21 -9.34 -5.68 -14.71
CA LYS A 21 -9.22 -4.80 -15.89
C LYS A 21 -10.53 -4.66 -16.66
N HIS A 22 -11.34 -5.72 -16.69
CA HIS A 22 -12.61 -5.72 -17.40
C HIS A 22 -13.71 -4.99 -16.63
N TYR A 23 -13.97 -5.39 -15.39
CA TYR A 23 -15.09 -4.86 -14.60
C TYR A 23 -14.72 -3.60 -13.79
N LEU A 24 -13.44 -3.43 -13.42
CA LEU A 24 -12.94 -2.36 -12.56
C LEU A 24 -11.82 -1.54 -13.24
N SER A 25 -12.04 -1.15 -14.49
CA SER A 25 -11.04 -0.48 -15.36
C SER A 25 -10.51 0.86 -14.84
N ASN A 26 -11.26 1.60 -14.01
CA ASN A 26 -10.80 2.84 -13.36
C ASN A 26 -9.91 2.57 -12.14
N GLY A 27 -9.81 1.31 -11.72
CA GLY A 27 -8.91 0.87 -10.67
C GLY A 27 -7.46 0.73 -11.15
N ARG A 28 -6.57 0.47 -10.19
CA ARG A 28 -5.16 0.25 -10.49
C ARG A 28 -4.56 -0.81 -9.58
N ARG A 29 -3.58 -1.54 -10.08
CA ARG A 29 -2.77 -2.44 -9.27
C ARG A 29 -1.89 -1.64 -8.30
N CYS A 30 -1.98 -1.95 -7.02
CA CYS A 30 -1.18 -1.41 -5.92
C CYS A 30 -0.77 -2.56 -5.01
N GLY A 31 0.47 -3.02 -5.13
CA GLY A 31 0.90 -4.19 -4.38
C GLY A 31 0.20 -5.47 -4.84
N ASN A 32 -0.15 -6.30 -3.85
CA ASN A 32 -0.95 -7.50 -4.00
C ASN A 32 -2.45 -7.21 -4.19
N TYR A 33 -2.84 -5.95 -4.43
CA TYR A 33 -4.24 -5.55 -4.53
C TYR A 33 -4.53 -4.74 -5.80
N TRP A 34 -5.76 -4.81 -6.28
CA TRP A 34 -6.37 -3.85 -7.18
C TRP A 34 -7.18 -2.85 -6.36
N ILE A 35 -6.97 -1.56 -6.55
CA ILE A 35 -7.63 -0.51 -5.77
C ILE A 35 -8.52 0.33 -6.69
N VAL A 36 -9.79 0.44 -6.34
CA VAL A 36 -10.81 1.23 -7.05
C VAL A 36 -11.75 1.92 -6.04
N GLY A 37 -12.66 2.76 -6.50
CA GLY A 37 -13.55 3.56 -5.65
C GLY A 37 -14.78 2.85 -5.15
N ASP A 38 -15.26 1.80 -5.81
CA ASP A 38 -16.37 0.95 -5.37
C ASP A 38 -16.56 -0.18 -6.40
N VAL A 39 -17.53 -1.07 -6.14
CA VAL A 39 -17.95 -2.12 -7.08
C VAL A 39 -18.50 -1.56 -8.39
N ASN A 40 -18.95 -0.29 -8.39
CA ASN A 40 -19.45 0.42 -9.56
C ASN A 40 -18.32 1.05 -10.40
N ASN A 41 -17.07 0.61 -10.22
CA ASN A 41 -15.92 1.09 -10.97
C ASN A 41 -15.75 2.61 -10.92
N ASN A 42 -16.25 3.28 -9.88
CA ASN A 42 -15.97 4.70 -9.70
C ASN A 42 -14.48 4.88 -9.33
N ALA A 43 -13.92 6.03 -9.69
CA ALA A 43 -12.54 6.33 -9.35
C ALA A 43 -12.43 6.57 -7.84
N GLY A 44 -11.54 5.83 -7.16
CA GLY A 44 -11.38 5.99 -5.72
C GLY A 44 -10.39 5.00 -5.12
N ARG A 45 -10.51 4.78 -3.80
CA ARG A 45 -9.57 3.95 -3.03
C ARG A 45 -10.21 3.21 -1.85
N SER A 46 -11.52 2.98 -1.88
CA SER A 46 -12.22 2.26 -0.82
C SER A 46 -12.29 0.77 -1.08
N LEU A 47 -12.38 0.34 -2.35
CA LEU A 47 -12.45 -1.07 -2.71
C LEU A 47 -11.08 -1.66 -3.04
N TYR A 48 -10.77 -2.81 -2.44
CA TYR A 48 -9.53 -3.55 -2.57
C TYR A 48 -9.80 -4.99 -3.01
N VAL A 49 -9.33 -5.40 -4.20
CA VAL A 49 -9.39 -6.80 -4.67
C VAL A 49 -8.01 -7.44 -4.50
N ARG A 50 -7.89 -8.60 -3.86
CA ARG A 50 -6.61 -9.29 -3.70
C ARG A 50 -6.18 -9.99 -5.00
N LEU A 51 -5.00 -9.65 -5.51
CA LEU A 51 -4.43 -10.21 -6.75
C LEU A 51 -3.52 -11.42 -6.53
N LYS A 52 -2.89 -11.55 -5.35
CA LYS A 52 -1.99 -12.68 -5.02
C LYS A 52 -2.47 -13.46 -3.80
N GLY A 53 -2.21 -14.76 -3.80
CA GLY A 53 -2.61 -15.71 -2.75
C GLY A 53 -2.95 -17.09 -3.32
N PRO A 54 -3.36 -18.05 -2.49
CA PRO A 54 -3.93 -19.31 -2.96
C PRO A 54 -5.22 -19.07 -3.76
N LEU A 55 -5.67 -20.05 -4.53
CA LEU A 55 -6.94 -19.98 -5.28
C LEU A 55 -8.17 -20.12 -4.36
N SER A 56 -7.98 -20.73 -3.18
CA SER A 56 -9.04 -20.88 -2.19
C SER A 56 -8.48 -20.81 -0.76
N GLY A 57 -9.36 -20.60 0.22
CA GLY A 57 -8.99 -20.54 1.64
C GLY A 57 -8.54 -19.15 2.12
N LYS A 58 -7.86 -19.13 3.27
CA LYS A 58 -7.47 -17.88 3.95
C LYS A 58 -6.46 -17.10 3.11
N GLY A 59 -6.76 -15.85 2.83
CA GLY A 59 -5.91 -14.99 2.00
C GLY A 59 -5.97 -15.32 0.50
N ALA A 60 -7.00 -16.02 0.05
CA ALA A 60 -7.19 -16.34 -1.37
C ALA A 60 -7.29 -15.08 -2.24
N ARG A 61 -6.67 -15.14 -3.42
CA ARG A 61 -6.82 -14.10 -4.45
C ARG A 61 -8.26 -14.10 -4.96
N GLY A 62 -8.73 -12.95 -5.45
CA GLY A 62 -10.12 -12.75 -5.87
C GLY A 62 -11.07 -12.34 -4.75
N LYS A 63 -10.65 -12.32 -3.49
CA LYS A 63 -11.42 -11.71 -2.40
C LYS A 63 -11.32 -10.19 -2.45
N TRP A 64 -12.45 -9.52 -2.28
CA TRP A 64 -12.54 -8.06 -2.25
C TRP A 64 -13.20 -7.54 -0.98
N THR A 65 -12.87 -6.29 -0.64
CA THR A 65 -13.44 -5.57 0.50
C THR A 65 -13.54 -4.09 0.14
N ASP A 66 -14.66 -3.47 0.46
CA ASP A 66 -14.87 -2.03 0.39
C ASP A 66 -14.81 -1.44 1.81
N GLY A 67 -13.77 -0.64 2.07
CA GLY A 67 -13.57 -0.01 3.37
C GLY A 67 -14.50 1.18 3.66
N ALA A 68 -15.29 1.65 2.68
CA ALA A 68 -16.28 2.71 2.91
C ALA A 68 -17.64 2.15 3.33
N THR A 69 -18.02 0.98 2.79
CA THR A 69 -19.32 0.33 3.05
C THR A 69 -19.23 -0.90 3.94
N ASP A 70 -18.02 -1.34 4.29
CA ASP A 70 -17.72 -2.60 4.99
C ASP A 70 -18.22 -3.85 4.24
N GLN A 71 -18.53 -3.71 2.95
CA GLN A 71 -18.92 -4.83 2.09
C GLN A 71 -17.70 -5.66 1.70
N HIS A 72 -17.91 -6.95 1.53
CA HIS A 72 -16.86 -7.87 1.13
C HIS A 72 -17.44 -9.07 0.37
N GLY A 73 -16.63 -9.69 -0.47
CA GLY A 73 -17.08 -10.84 -1.26
C GLY A 73 -15.95 -11.50 -2.04
N ASP A 74 -16.31 -12.38 -2.96
CA ASP A 74 -15.43 -12.82 -4.04
C ASP A 74 -15.82 -12.27 -5.41
N LEU A 75 -15.11 -12.71 -6.44
CA LEU A 75 -15.30 -12.23 -7.80
C LEU A 75 -16.69 -12.52 -8.36
N LEU A 76 -17.42 -13.53 -7.86
CA LEU A 76 -18.81 -13.76 -8.27
C LEU A 76 -19.73 -12.69 -7.66
N ASP A 77 -19.54 -12.35 -6.38
CA ASP A 77 -20.28 -11.26 -5.74
C ASP A 77 -20.00 -9.93 -6.46
N LEU A 78 -18.74 -9.70 -6.86
CA LEU A 78 -18.33 -8.51 -7.61
C LEU A 78 -19.02 -8.41 -8.96
N ILE A 79 -19.01 -9.51 -9.75
CA ILE A 79 -19.67 -9.54 -11.06
C ILE A 79 -21.18 -9.31 -10.89
N ARG A 80 -21.79 -9.98 -9.92
CA ARG A 80 -23.22 -9.83 -9.62
C ARG A 80 -23.57 -8.37 -9.32
N GLU A 81 -22.83 -7.74 -8.41
CA GLU A 81 -23.10 -6.36 -8.00
C GLU A 81 -22.82 -5.35 -9.12
N ARG A 82 -21.73 -5.55 -9.87
CA ARG A 82 -21.34 -4.66 -10.98
C ARG A 82 -22.35 -4.67 -12.12
N GLU A 83 -22.79 -5.86 -12.52
CA GLU A 83 -23.72 -6.06 -13.63
C GLU A 83 -25.19 -5.96 -13.20
N GLY A 84 -25.46 -5.76 -11.90
CA GLY A 84 -26.82 -5.64 -11.36
C GLY A 84 -27.64 -6.93 -11.48
N LEU A 85 -26.99 -8.10 -11.45
CA LEU A 85 -27.63 -9.39 -11.67
C LEU A 85 -28.39 -9.84 -10.42
N THR A 86 -29.67 -10.19 -10.59
CA THR A 86 -30.55 -10.60 -9.48
C THR A 86 -30.56 -12.11 -9.25
N SER A 87 -30.15 -12.90 -10.24
CA SER A 87 -30.13 -14.36 -10.18
C SER A 87 -28.70 -14.90 -10.09
N PHE A 88 -28.54 -15.93 -9.26
CA PHE A 88 -27.28 -16.67 -9.14
C PHE A 88 -26.91 -17.35 -10.47
N ARG A 89 -27.89 -17.82 -11.24
CA ARG A 89 -27.65 -18.45 -12.55
C ARG A 89 -27.01 -17.46 -13.52
N ASP A 90 -27.57 -16.25 -13.60
CA ASP A 90 -27.09 -15.21 -14.51
C ASP A 90 -25.66 -14.78 -14.16
N THR A 91 -25.34 -14.74 -12.86
CA THR A 91 -23.97 -14.48 -12.38
C THR A 91 -22.99 -15.57 -12.84
N LEU A 92 -23.38 -16.84 -12.75
CA LEU A 92 -22.55 -17.95 -13.23
C LEU A 92 -22.39 -17.93 -14.75
N ASP A 93 -23.43 -17.55 -15.48
CA ASP A 93 -23.39 -17.47 -16.93
C ASP A 93 -22.51 -16.30 -17.42
N GLU A 94 -22.56 -15.14 -16.77
CA GLU A 94 -21.64 -14.04 -17.05
C GLU A 94 -20.19 -14.41 -16.69
N ALA A 95 -19.96 -15.06 -15.55
CA ALA A 95 -18.64 -15.54 -15.18
C ALA A 95 -18.08 -16.54 -16.21
N ARG A 96 -18.91 -17.45 -16.73
CA ARG A 96 -18.53 -18.36 -17.83
C ARG A 96 -18.24 -17.59 -19.10
N ARG A 97 -19.09 -16.63 -19.46
CA ARG A 97 -18.92 -15.78 -20.64
C ARG A 97 -17.58 -15.05 -20.60
N PHE A 98 -17.24 -14.48 -19.45
CA PHE A 98 -15.95 -13.83 -19.22
C PHE A 98 -14.75 -14.79 -19.38
N LEU A 99 -14.86 -16.03 -18.90
CA LEU A 99 -13.79 -17.02 -18.98
C LEU A 99 -13.59 -17.59 -20.40
N VAL A 100 -14.66 -17.67 -21.20
CA VAL A 100 -14.64 -18.23 -22.57
C VAL A 100 -14.35 -17.15 -23.62
N ALA A 101 -14.62 -15.88 -23.34
CA ALA A 101 -14.38 -14.78 -24.27
C ALA A 101 -12.94 -14.81 -24.81
N PRO A 102 -12.74 -14.72 -26.15
CA PRO A 102 -11.41 -14.62 -26.74
C PRO A 102 -10.70 -13.43 -26.13
N ARG A 103 -9.72 -13.70 -25.29
CA ARG A 103 -8.87 -12.65 -24.77
C ARG A 103 -8.02 -12.23 -25.94
N GLU A 104 -7.98 -10.93 -26.23
CA GLU A 104 -6.79 -10.39 -26.85
C GLU A 104 -5.64 -10.84 -25.95
N THR A 105 -4.91 -11.85 -26.41
CA THR A 105 -3.58 -12.11 -25.93
C THR A 105 -2.85 -10.82 -26.26
N THR A 106 -2.85 -9.88 -25.31
CA THR A 106 -1.78 -8.90 -25.25
C THR A 106 -0.55 -9.74 -25.03
N THR A 107 0.04 -10.17 -26.15
CA THR A 107 1.37 -10.71 -26.27
C THR A 107 2.23 -9.86 -25.35
N GLU A 108 2.85 -10.57 -24.43
CA GLU A 108 3.64 -10.04 -23.33
C GLU A 108 4.50 -8.88 -23.79
N SER A 109 4.03 -7.66 -23.54
CA SER A 109 4.93 -6.60 -23.18
C SER A 109 5.56 -7.06 -21.87
N ARG A 110 6.80 -7.57 -21.97
CA ARG A 110 7.78 -7.77 -20.89
C ARG A 110 8.13 -6.45 -20.17
N GLY A 111 7.14 -5.62 -19.89
CA GLY A 111 7.37 -4.26 -19.42
C GLY A 111 6.09 -3.57 -19.01
N ARG A 112 5.38 -4.08 -17.99
CA ARG A 112 4.51 -3.25 -17.13
C ARG A 112 4.16 -3.93 -15.81
N ASN A 113 5.19 -4.34 -15.07
CA ASN A 113 5.16 -4.52 -13.60
C ASN A 113 4.97 -3.17 -12.85
N SER A 114 4.21 -2.22 -13.41
CA SER A 114 4.32 -0.79 -13.13
C SER A 114 3.52 -0.27 -11.92
N GLY A 115 2.80 -1.11 -11.17
CA GLY A 115 2.08 -0.65 -9.97
C GLY A 115 2.80 -0.95 -8.65
N GLU A 116 3.32 -2.17 -8.54
CA GLU A 116 3.99 -2.68 -7.35
C GLU A 116 5.50 -2.39 -7.40
N CYS A 117 6.11 -2.48 -8.58
CA CYS A 117 7.49 -2.07 -8.79
C CYS A 117 7.64 -0.54 -8.77
N ASP A 118 6.64 0.24 -9.20
CA ASP A 118 6.76 1.71 -9.24
C ASP A 118 6.63 2.35 -7.86
N THR A 119 5.79 1.84 -6.95
CA THR A 119 5.68 2.43 -5.61
C THR A 119 6.87 2.09 -4.71
N ILE A 120 7.41 0.85 -4.80
CA ILE A 120 8.66 0.48 -4.11
C ILE A 120 9.84 1.20 -4.75
N ALA A 121 9.93 1.26 -6.09
CA ALA A 121 10.98 2.02 -6.77
C ALA A 121 10.89 3.52 -6.43
N LEU A 122 9.69 4.09 -6.34
CA LEU A 122 9.49 5.48 -5.92
C LEU A 122 9.90 5.68 -4.46
N ALA A 123 9.59 4.75 -3.56
CA ALA A 123 10.06 4.79 -2.18
C ALA A 123 11.59 4.75 -2.11
N ARG A 124 12.23 3.86 -2.88
CA ARG A 124 13.71 3.76 -3.01
C ARG A 124 14.30 5.03 -3.61
N LYS A 125 13.68 5.61 -4.64
CA LYS A 125 14.10 6.89 -5.26
C LYS A 125 14.00 8.05 -4.26
N ILE A 126 12.91 8.16 -3.52
CA ILE A 126 12.74 9.20 -2.48
C ILE A 126 13.78 9.00 -1.38
N TRP A 127 13.99 7.76 -0.93
CA TRP A 127 15.01 7.44 0.07
C TRP A 127 16.42 7.83 -0.39
N ALA A 128 16.78 7.51 -1.63
CA ALA A 128 18.06 7.86 -2.23
C ALA A 128 18.24 9.37 -2.43
N ALA A 129 17.17 10.08 -2.76
CA ALA A 129 17.16 11.54 -2.89
C ALA A 129 17.08 12.29 -1.54
N SER A 130 16.94 11.56 -0.43
CA SER A 130 16.88 12.14 0.91
C SER A 130 18.27 12.23 1.53
N GLN A 131 18.54 13.30 2.26
CA GLN A 131 19.83 13.56 2.91
C GLN A 131 19.86 12.96 4.33
N PRO A 132 21.05 12.78 4.94
CA PRO A 132 21.17 12.40 6.35
C PRO A 132 20.33 13.28 7.27
N ILE A 133 19.83 12.70 8.37
CA ILE A 133 18.93 13.40 9.30
C ILE A 133 19.66 14.45 10.17
N ILE A 134 20.97 14.30 10.39
CA ILE A 134 21.75 15.18 11.26
C ILE A 134 21.80 16.61 10.72
N GLY A 135 21.59 17.58 11.60
CA GLY A 135 21.55 19.01 11.26
C GLY A 135 20.29 19.46 10.52
N THR A 136 19.26 18.62 10.44
CA THR A 136 18.04 18.93 9.68
C THR A 136 16.83 19.28 10.57
N LYS A 137 15.79 19.82 9.95
CA LYS A 137 14.50 20.06 10.63
C LYS A 137 13.89 18.78 11.21
N ALA A 138 14.14 17.62 10.60
CA ALA A 138 13.69 16.34 11.14
C ALA A 138 14.37 16.02 12.47
N GLU A 139 15.68 16.24 12.58
CA GLU A 139 16.38 16.11 13.86
C GLU A 139 15.83 17.13 14.87
N ALA A 140 15.74 18.41 14.50
CA ALA A 140 15.24 19.45 15.39
C ALA A 140 13.83 19.12 15.94
N TYR A 141 12.96 18.56 15.10
CA TYR A 141 11.65 18.05 15.52
C TYR A 141 11.79 16.91 16.56
N LEU A 142 12.60 15.88 16.31
CA LEU A 142 12.80 14.78 17.26
C LEU A 142 13.40 15.27 18.59
N ARG A 143 14.39 16.18 18.55
CA ARG A 143 14.98 16.79 19.75
C ARG A 143 13.96 17.64 20.53
N SER A 144 13.08 18.37 19.85
CA SER A 144 11.98 19.11 20.50
C SER A 144 11.01 18.18 21.26
N ARG A 145 10.92 16.91 20.83
CA ARG A 145 10.16 15.84 21.47
C ARG A 145 10.95 15.10 22.55
N LYS A 146 12.11 15.62 22.97
CA LYS A 146 13.01 15.04 23.99
C LYS A 146 13.57 13.67 23.62
N ILE A 147 13.65 13.35 22.33
CA ILE A 147 14.31 12.14 21.85
C ILE A 147 15.82 12.40 21.83
N THR A 148 16.55 11.74 22.74
CA THR A 148 18.01 11.89 22.92
C THR A 148 18.81 10.75 22.29
N ALA A 149 18.16 9.69 21.80
CA ALA A 149 18.80 8.58 21.10
C ALA A 149 19.75 9.05 19.98
N ASP A 150 20.81 8.28 19.75
CA ASP A 150 21.69 8.48 18.60
C ASP A 150 20.94 8.20 17.29
N LEU A 151 21.03 9.15 16.37
CA LEU A 151 20.35 9.13 15.07
C LEU A 151 21.32 8.86 13.92
N SER A 152 22.63 8.77 14.19
CA SER A 152 23.68 8.66 13.16
C SER A 152 23.51 7.44 12.26
N HIS A 153 23.06 6.32 12.84
CA HIS A 153 22.78 5.06 12.14
C HIS A 153 21.29 4.69 12.11
N ALA A 154 20.41 5.63 12.47
CA ALA A 154 18.98 5.35 12.40
C ALA A 154 18.53 5.22 10.93
N PRO A 155 17.52 4.39 10.62
CA PRO A 155 16.92 4.28 9.28
C PRO A 155 16.07 5.52 8.95
N LEU A 156 16.58 6.72 9.24
CA LEU A 156 15.91 8.01 9.10
C LEU A 156 16.73 8.94 8.22
N ARG A 157 16.03 9.64 7.34
CA ARG A 157 16.57 10.67 6.45
C ARG A 157 15.62 11.86 6.41
N TYR A 158 16.09 12.93 5.79
CA TYR A 158 15.32 14.14 5.60
C TYR A 158 15.20 14.48 4.12
N HIS A 159 14.01 14.92 3.69
CA HIS A 159 13.78 15.44 2.36
C HIS A 159 13.28 16.88 2.46
N PRO A 160 13.98 17.89 1.90
CA PRO A 160 13.64 19.30 2.12
C PRO A 160 12.35 19.76 1.43
N ALA A 161 11.97 19.13 0.31
CA ALA A 161 10.86 19.59 -0.52
C ALA A 161 10.08 18.44 -1.16
N LEU A 162 9.54 17.51 -0.34
CA LEU A 162 8.84 16.33 -0.84
C LEU A 162 7.41 16.69 -1.28
N ILE A 163 6.96 16.12 -2.39
CA ILE A 163 5.62 16.36 -2.93
C ILE A 163 4.56 15.76 -2.00
N TYR A 164 3.65 16.62 -1.52
CA TYR A 164 2.44 16.30 -0.80
C TYR A 164 1.23 16.63 -1.66
N ARG A 165 0.30 15.69 -1.82
CA ARG A 165 -0.98 15.87 -2.53
C ARG A 165 -2.11 15.51 -1.59
N GLU A 166 -3.07 16.41 -1.37
CA GLU A 166 -4.24 16.12 -0.51
C GLU A 166 -5.07 14.99 -1.10
N SER A 167 -5.53 15.19 -2.34
CA SER A 167 -6.27 14.22 -3.13
C SER A 167 -5.56 13.94 -4.47
N ARG A 168 -6.12 13.04 -5.29
CA ARG A 168 -5.49 12.60 -6.55
C ARG A 168 -5.38 13.74 -7.57
N ASP A 169 -6.38 14.61 -7.59
CA ASP A 169 -6.51 15.77 -8.48
C ASP A 169 -6.29 17.10 -7.75
N GLY A 170 -5.97 17.04 -6.46
CA GLY A 170 -5.72 18.21 -5.63
C GLY A 170 -4.36 18.86 -5.92
N LEU A 171 -4.24 20.12 -5.49
CA LEU A 171 -3.00 20.88 -5.60
C LEU A 171 -1.86 20.18 -4.86
N SER A 172 -0.72 20.06 -5.54
CA SER A 172 0.49 19.51 -4.95
C SER A 172 1.30 20.61 -4.27
N ARG A 173 1.74 20.37 -3.04
CA ARG A 173 2.64 21.24 -2.29
C ARG A 173 3.98 20.55 -2.10
N ARG A 174 5.07 21.31 -1.96
CA ARG A 174 6.36 20.78 -1.54
C ARG A 174 6.55 21.08 -0.06
N LEU A 175 6.70 20.02 0.73
CA LEU A 175 6.84 20.12 2.18
C LEU A 175 8.11 19.39 2.63
N PRO A 176 8.84 19.93 3.62
CA PRO A 176 9.90 19.18 4.29
C PRO A 176 9.34 17.89 4.91
N ALA A 177 10.11 16.81 4.89
CA ALA A 177 9.67 15.54 5.45
C ALA A 177 10.79 14.77 6.13
N LEU A 178 10.47 14.19 7.29
CA LEU A 178 11.20 13.03 7.83
C LEU A 178 10.81 11.81 7.01
N VAL A 179 11.80 11.08 6.52
CA VAL A 179 11.63 9.84 5.76
C VAL A 179 12.26 8.71 6.56
N ALA A 180 11.49 7.69 6.90
CA ALA A 180 11.97 6.49 7.58
C ALA A 180 11.90 5.29 6.63
N ALA A 181 12.99 4.54 6.52
CA ALA A 181 13.04 3.34 5.69
C ALA A 181 12.27 2.20 6.35
N VAL A 182 11.41 1.56 5.57
CA VAL A 182 10.73 0.31 5.91
C VAL A 182 11.42 -0.80 5.14
N THR A 183 11.93 -1.79 5.86
CA THR A 183 12.70 -2.90 5.28
C THR A 183 12.04 -4.25 5.48
N ASP A 184 12.36 -5.22 4.64
CA ASP A 184 12.08 -6.63 4.91
C ASP A 184 13.13 -7.24 5.86
N ASN A 185 13.16 -8.57 6.00
CA ASN A 185 14.12 -9.26 6.86
C ASN A 185 15.53 -9.38 6.26
N ASN A 186 15.70 -9.03 4.98
CA ASN A 186 16.99 -8.99 4.29
C ASN A 186 17.55 -7.55 4.21
N ASP A 187 16.99 -6.64 5.01
CA ASP A 187 17.30 -5.20 5.01
C ASP A 187 17.03 -4.48 3.68
N GLU A 188 16.26 -5.09 2.77
CA GLU A 188 15.86 -4.40 1.54
C GLU A 188 14.76 -3.39 1.82
N ILE A 189 14.93 -2.17 1.30
CA ILE A 189 13.90 -1.13 1.40
C ILE A 189 12.70 -1.54 0.55
N THR A 190 11.60 -1.82 1.23
CA THR A 190 10.31 -2.18 0.65
C THR A 190 9.35 -0.99 0.67
N GLY A 191 9.59 0.00 1.52
CA GLY A 191 8.78 1.22 1.58
C GLY A 191 9.42 2.31 2.41
N ILE A 192 8.67 3.40 2.60
CA ILE A 192 9.04 4.51 3.47
C ILE A 192 7.82 5.02 4.25
N HIS A 193 8.05 5.43 5.49
CA HIS A 193 7.15 6.32 6.21
C HIS A 193 7.61 7.76 6.06
N ARG A 194 6.67 8.66 5.79
CA ARG A 194 6.94 10.10 5.61
C ARG A 194 6.15 10.87 6.64
N THR A 195 6.83 11.70 7.42
CA THR A 195 6.20 12.69 8.29
C THR A 195 6.51 14.07 7.74
N PHE A 196 5.49 14.76 7.23
CA PHE A 196 5.63 16.09 6.65
C PHE A 196 5.64 17.16 7.75
N PHE A 197 6.47 18.19 7.57
CA PHE A 197 6.64 19.29 8.50
C PHE A 197 6.17 20.61 7.92
N ASP A 198 5.82 21.51 8.83
CA ASP A 198 5.59 22.91 8.51
C ASP A 198 6.89 23.55 7.96
N PRO A 199 6.87 24.30 6.85
CA PRO A 199 8.08 24.94 6.31
C PRO A 199 8.70 25.97 7.25
N ALA A 200 7.92 26.66 8.07
CA ALA A 200 8.37 27.71 8.98
C ALA A 200 8.67 27.18 10.39
N ARG A 201 7.91 26.20 10.89
CA ARG A 201 7.99 25.70 12.27
C ARG A 201 8.60 24.30 12.36
N ASN A 202 9.10 23.93 13.53
CA ASN A 202 9.62 22.57 13.81
C ASN A 202 8.50 21.65 14.31
N VAL A 203 7.36 21.66 13.61
CA VAL A 203 6.18 20.85 13.93
C VAL A 203 5.69 20.12 12.70
N LYS A 204 4.83 19.12 12.89
CA LYS A 204 4.13 18.46 11.78
C LYS A 204 3.36 19.47 10.95
N ALA A 205 3.30 19.24 9.64
CA ALA A 205 2.56 20.08 8.73
C ALA A 205 1.07 20.11 9.13
N ASN A 206 0.45 21.30 9.03
CA ASN A 206 -0.99 21.44 9.20
C ASN A 206 -1.71 21.00 7.92
N VAL A 207 -1.89 19.68 7.78
CA VAL A 207 -2.53 19.01 6.65
C VAL A 207 -3.36 17.85 7.18
N GLU A 208 -4.34 17.38 6.39
CA GLU A 208 -5.25 16.29 6.77
C GLU A 208 -4.51 15.02 7.26
N SER A 209 -3.41 14.64 6.59
CA SER A 209 -2.65 13.45 6.93
C SER A 209 -1.15 13.75 6.88
N PRO A 210 -0.56 14.22 8.00
CA PRO A 210 0.85 14.60 8.06
C PRO A 210 1.80 13.40 8.07
N ARG A 211 1.28 12.19 8.33
CA ARG A 211 2.02 10.92 8.27
C ARG A 211 1.48 10.07 7.14
N ARG A 212 2.32 9.70 6.18
CA ARG A 212 1.93 8.87 5.02
C ARG A 212 2.99 7.85 4.68
N SER A 213 2.54 6.64 4.40
CA SER A 213 3.42 5.56 3.93
C SER A 213 3.47 5.51 2.40
N LEU A 214 4.50 4.87 1.85
CA LEU A 214 4.64 4.56 0.42
C LEU A 214 5.41 3.26 0.24
N GLY A 215 5.04 2.43 -0.73
CA GLY A 215 5.64 1.12 -0.96
C GLY A 215 4.95 0.01 -0.16
N ALA A 216 5.63 -1.13 -0.01
CA ALA A 216 5.12 -2.31 0.66
C ALA A 216 5.42 -2.29 2.17
N ILE A 217 4.43 -1.90 2.97
CA ILE A 217 4.58 -1.74 4.44
C ILE A 217 4.18 -3.00 5.21
N ARG A 218 3.15 -3.72 4.74
CA ARG A 218 2.60 -4.87 5.47
C ARG A 218 3.62 -6.02 5.52
N GLY A 219 3.93 -6.49 6.73
CA GLY A 219 4.93 -7.53 6.98
C GLY A 219 6.36 -6.99 7.14
N ASN A 220 6.54 -5.67 7.03
CA ASN A 220 7.82 -4.98 7.09
C ASN A 220 7.79 -3.92 8.21
N GLY A 221 8.95 -3.37 8.56
CA GLY A 221 9.04 -2.38 9.65
C GLY A 221 10.24 -1.45 9.54
N VAL A 222 10.23 -0.39 10.36
CA VAL A 222 11.38 0.49 10.57
C VAL A 222 12.21 -0.12 11.72
N ARG A 223 13.46 -0.51 11.44
CA ARG A 223 14.33 -1.20 12.41
C ARG A 223 15.42 -0.28 12.93
N PHE A 224 15.44 -0.05 14.25
CA PHE A 224 16.41 0.84 14.91
C PHE A 224 17.59 0.07 15.53
N GLY A 225 18.14 -0.89 14.79
CA GLY A 225 19.22 -1.77 15.24
C GLY A 225 18.94 -3.24 14.92
N PRO A 226 19.90 -4.14 15.19
CA PRO A 226 19.71 -5.58 15.07
C PRO A 226 18.67 -6.08 16.09
N ILE A 227 17.99 -7.16 15.74
CA ILE A 227 17.13 -7.90 16.67
C ILE A 227 18.02 -8.94 17.37
N ASP A 228 18.02 -8.93 18.70
CA ASP A 228 18.69 -9.93 19.54
C ASP A 228 17.63 -10.78 20.29
N GLU A 229 17.92 -11.31 21.47
CA GLU A 229 17.01 -12.12 22.30
C GLU A 229 15.63 -11.45 22.52
N PHE A 230 15.59 -10.13 22.61
CA PHE A 230 14.36 -9.35 22.76
C PHE A 230 14.21 -8.28 21.68
N ALA A 231 12.97 -8.03 21.26
CA ALA A 231 12.61 -6.95 20.37
C ALA A 231 11.54 -6.06 21.01
N ILE A 232 11.72 -4.74 20.89
CA ILE A 232 10.72 -3.75 21.29
C ILE A 232 9.95 -3.31 20.04
N ILE A 233 8.63 -3.46 20.08
CA ILE A 233 7.74 -3.07 18.98
C ILE A 233 6.88 -1.90 19.44
N GLY A 234 6.84 -0.84 18.62
CA GLY A 234 5.99 0.31 18.86
C GLY A 234 5.29 0.75 17.58
N GLU A 235 4.11 1.38 17.73
CA GLU A 235 3.29 1.85 16.61
C GLU A 235 3.97 3.00 15.84
N GLY A 236 4.75 3.84 16.53
CA GLY A 236 5.32 5.06 16.00
C GLY A 236 6.85 5.11 16.11
N ILE A 237 7.47 5.77 15.12
CA ILE A 237 8.90 6.06 15.11
C ILE A 237 9.30 6.84 16.37
N GLU A 238 8.53 7.86 16.74
CA GLU A 238 8.83 8.66 17.93
C GLU A 238 8.74 7.81 19.21
N THR A 239 7.76 6.90 19.30
CA THR A 239 7.59 6.03 20.46
C THR A 239 8.79 5.08 20.64
N VAL A 240 9.20 4.41 19.57
CA VAL A 240 10.35 3.49 19.61
C VAL A 240 11.65 4.23 19.91
N LEU A 241 11.84 5.42 19.33
CA LEU A 241 13.02 6.26 19.62
C LEU A 241 13.02 6.81 21.04
N SER A 242 11.86 7.13 21.62
CA SER A 242 11.76 7.51 23.04
C SER A 242 12.20 6.37 23.95
N LEU A 243 11.82 5.13 23.65
CA LEU A 243 12.29 3.96 24.39
C LEU A 243 13.80 3.77 24.23
N LYS A 244 14.32 3.90 23.00
CA LYS A 244 15.77 3.87 22.74
C LYS A 244 16.55 4.99 23.44
N SER A 245 15.89 6.12 23.72
CA SER A 245 16.48 7.24 24.47
C SER A 245 16.60 6.93 25.96
N ALA A 246 15.65 6.16 26.51
CA ALA A 246 15.64 5.75 27.92
C ALA A 246 16.53 4.53 28.19
N PHE A 247 16.67 3.65 27.19
CA PHE A 247 17.51 2.45 27.23
C PHE A 247 18.53 2.49 26.09
N PRO A 248 19.57 3.34 26.19
CA PRO A 248 20.68 3.28 25.26
C PRO A 248 21.39 1.93 25.42
N ASN A 249 21.62 1.25 24.30
CA ASN A 249 22.36 -0.01 24.23
C ASN A 249 23.72 0.07 24.94
#